data_AF-A3D0K2-F1
#
_entry.id   AF-A3D0K2-F1
#
_cell.length_a   1.000
_cell.length_b   1.000
_cell.length_c   1.000
_cell.angle_alpha   90.00
_cell.angle_beta   90.00
_cell.angle_gamma   90.00
#
_symmetry.space_group_name_H-M   'P 1'
#
loop_
_entity.id
_entity.type
_entity.pdbx_description
1 polymer ?
#
loop_
_entity_poly.entity_id
_entity_poly.type
_entity_poly.pdbx_seq_one_letter_code
_entity_poly.pdbx_strand_id
1 'polypeptide(L)' 'MLDNFFAKLPTDLSAEVFEKLAGNDTVTIERIVSNGQYTQAT' A
#
# COMPACT_ATOMS: atom_id res chain seq x y z
N MET A 1 19.89 0.29 3.28
CA MET A 1 19.12 -0.82 3.89
C MET A 1 17.88 -0.97 3.03
N LEU A 2 17.66 -2.13 2.41
CA LEU A 2 16.46 -2.35 1.59
C LEU A 2 15.28 -2.50 2.56
N ASP A 3 14.44 -1.49 2.68
CA ASP A 3 13.22 -1.58 3.50
C ASP A 3 12.33 -2.67 2.88
N ASN A 4 12.08 -3.75 3.63
CA ASN A 4 11.21 -4.83 3.15
C ASN A 4 9.74 -4.43 3.29
N PHE A 5 8.83 -5.17 2.66
CA PHE A 5 7.39 -4.84 2.68
C PHE A 5 6.75 -4.81 4.07
N PHE A 6 7.39 -5.41 5.09
CA PHE A 6 6.91 -5.46 6.47
C PHE A 6 7.55 -4.38 7.36
N ALA A 7 8.57 -3.67 6.87
CA ALA A 7 9.15 -2.55 7.57
C ALA A 7 8.15 -1.39 7.58
N LYS A 8 8.11 -0.65 8.70
CA LYS A 8 7.34 0.60 8.84
C LYS A 8 5.87 0.43 8.39
N LEU A 9 5.17 -0.57 8.94
CA LEU A 9 3.73 -0.67 8.73
C LEU A 9 3.05 0.60 9.27
N PRO A 10 2.10 1.19 8.51
CA PRO A 10 1.35 2.35 8.97
C PRO A 10 0.53 2.01 10.22
N THR A 11 0.45 2.97 11.13
CA THR A 11 -0.31 2.82 12.38
C THR A 11 -1.79 3.17 12.21
N ASP A 12 -2.10 4.06 11.28
CA ASP A 12 -3.48 4.36 10.87
C ASP A 12 -3.83 3.52 9.65
N LEU A 13 -4.81 2.63 9.84
CA LEU A 13 -5.37 1.74 8.83
C LEU A 13 -6.90 1.81 8.84
N SER A 14 -7.44 3.00 9.14
CA SER A 14 -8.87 3.29 8.99
C SER A 14 -9.35 3.15 7.53
N ALA A 15 -8.42 3.32 6.57
CA ALA A 15 -8.58 2.98 5.16
C ALA A 15 -7.33 2.21 4.66
N GLU A 16 -7.43 1.65 3.45
CA GLU A 16 -6.25 1.08 2.78
C GLU A 16 -5.20 2.17 2.53
N VAL A 17 -3.94 1.85 2.77
CA VAL A 17 -2.81 2.76 2.56
C VAL A 17 -2.04 2.34 1.31
N PHE A 18 -1.85 3.28 0.39
CA PHE A 18 -1.15 3.10 -0.88
C PHE A 18 0.17 3.88 -0.86
N GLU A 19 1.29 3.19 -1.03
CA GLU A 19 2.62 3.78 -0.98
C GLU A 19 3.40 3.48 -2.26
N LYS A 20 3.78 4.54 -2.99
CA LYS A 20 4.61 4.42 -4.18
C LYS A 20 6.04 4.02 -3.79
N LEU A 21 6.50 2.88 -4.32
CA LEU A 21 7.85 2.37 -4.13
C LEU A 21 8.78 2.82 -5.25
N ALA A 22 8.28 2.78 -6.49
CA ALA A 22 9.01 3.20 -7.68
C ALA A 22 8.04 3.49 -8.84
N GLY A 23 8.55 4.04 -9.93
CA GLY A 23 7.78 4.21 -11.15
C GLY A 23 8.25 5.37 -12.01
N ASN A 24 7.58 5.54 -13.14
CA ASN A 24 7.71 6.62 -14.09
C ASN A 24 6.32 7.07 -14.57
N ASP A 25 6.25 7.78 -15.69
CA ASP A 25 5.00 8.32 -16.23
C ASP A 25 4.05 7.24 -16.77
N THR A 26 4.54 6.01 -16.98
CA THR A 26 3.76 4.90 -17.57
C THR A 26 3.54 3.74 -16.59
N VAL A 27 4.41 3.59 -15.59
CA VAL A 27 4.38 2.45 -14.65
C VAL A 27 4.52 2.92 -13.22
N THR A 28 3.65 2.41 -12.34
CA THR A 28 3.74 2.59 -10.89
C THR A 28 3.95 1.24 -10.23
N ILE A 29 4.91 1.18 -9.31
CA ILE A 29 5.11 0.06 -8.38
C ILE A 29 4.76 0.58 -7.00
N GLU A 30 3.77 -0.03 -6.35
CA GLU A 30 3.26 0.41 -5.05
C GLU A 30 3.08 -0.76 -4.08
N ARG A 31 3.14 -0.44 -2.78
CA ARG A 31 2.71 -1.30 -1.67
C ARG A 31 1.32 -0.85 -1.25
N ILE A 32 0.42 -1.81 -1.07
CA ILE A 32 -0.92 -1.58 -0.52
C ILE A 32 -1.01 -2.35 0.80
N VAL A 33 -1.40 -1.65 1.87
CA VAL A 33 -1.64 -2.26 3.19
C VAL A 33 -3.12 -2.12 3.54
N SER A 34 -3.80 -3.24 3.66
CA SER A 34 -5.20 -3.33 4.05
C SER A 34 -5.34 -3.95 5.45
N ASN A 35 -6.38 -3.52 6.18
CA ASN A 35 -6.81 -4.02 7.48
C ASN A 35 -8.29 -4.42 7.45
N GLY A 36 -8.62 -5.38 6.57
CA GLY A 36 -9.97 -5.95 6.47
C GLY A 36 -11.00 -5.11 5.70
N GLN A 37 -10.58 -4.00 5.06
CA GLN A 37 -11.44 -3.29 4.12
C GLN A 37 -11.80 -4.20 2.95
N TYR A 38 -12.99 -3.96 2.38
CA TYR A 38 -13.44 -4.63 1.17
C TYR A 38 -14.36 -3.70 0.38
N THR A 39 -14.41 -3.89 -0.94
CA THR A 39 -15.42 -3.26 -1.79
C THR A 39 -16.59 -4.23 -1.93
N GLN A 40 -17.81 -3.78 -1.62
CA GLN A 40 -19.00 -4.60 -1.81
C GLN A 40 -19.26 -4.79 -3.31
N ALA A 41 -19.38 -6.04 -3.75
CA ALA A 41 -19.82 -6.33 -5.10
C ALA A 41 -21.31 -5.94 -5.26
N THR A 42 -21.61 -5.12 -6.26
CA THR A 42 -22.97 -4.72 -6.67
C THR A 42 -23.42 -5.51 -7.88
#